data_AF-A0A261KIX5-F1
#
_entry.id   AF-A0A261KIX5-F1
#
_cell.length_a   1.000
_cell.length_b   1.000
_cell.length_c   1.000
_cell.angle_alpha   90.00
_cell.angle_beta   90.00
_cell.angle_gamma   90.00
#
_symmetry.space_group_name_H-M   'P 1'
#
loop_
_entity.id
_entity.type
_entity.pdbx_description
1 polymer ?
#
loop_
_entity_poly.entity_id
_entity_poly.type
_entity_poly.pdbx_seq_one_letter_code
_entity_poly.pdbx_strand_id
1 'polypeptide(L)'
;DPVNILMVVGIKNKLEALRFVSKLKGEDESKVIKREYQGVTIREVTDDTGKTFNLAILGDYLAIAPIAAAVEDAIDTFQGQRVSMSKNDTET
;
A
#
# COMPACT_ATOMS: atom_id res chain seq x y z
N ASP A 1 10.08 15.54 -11.41
CA ASP A 1 10.05 14.22 -10.75
C ASP A 1 8.65 13.85 -10.31
N PRO A 2 8.22 12.59 -10.49
CA PRO A 2 6.96 12.14 -9.94
C PRO A 2 6.99 12.29 -8.42
N VAL A 3 5.89 12.78 -7.87
CA VAL A 3 5.75 13.03 -6.44
C VAL A 3 5.82 11.70 -5.70
N ASN A 4 6.90 11.50 -4.93
CA ASN A 4 7.09 10.30 -4.12
C ASN A 4 6.39 10.46 -2.77
N ILE A 5 5.06 10.32 -2.78
CA ILE A 5 4.22 10.36 -1.59
C ILE A 5 3.72 8.95 -1.28
N LEU A 6 3.96 8.52 -0.05
CA LEU A 6 3.34 7.36 0.57
C LEU A 6 2.37 7.85 1.65
N MET A 7 1.13 7.40 1.57
CA MET A 7 0.14 7.59 2.63
C MET A 7 -0.13 6.26 3.32
N VAL A 8 -0.03 6.24 4.65
CA VAL A 8 -0.41 5.09 5.48
C VAL A 8 -1.53 5.53 6.41
N VAL A 9 -2.70 4.91 6.27
CA VAL A 9 -3.88 5.25 7.06
C VAL A 9 -4.38 4.05 7.86
N GLY A 10 -4.78 4.29 9.11
CA GLY A 10 -5.31 3.25 9.99
C GLY A 10 -6.74 2.86 9.64
N ILE A 11 -7.01 1.56 9.62
CA ILE A 11 -8.34 0.98 9.42
C ILE A 11 -9.02 0.88 10.79
N LYS A 12 -9.83 1.88 11.13
CA LYS A 12 -10.56 1.92 12.40
C LYS A 12 -11.67 0.87 12.48
N ASN A 13 -12.33 0.57 11.35
CA ASN A 13 -13.45 -0.36 11.28
C ASN A 13 -13.22 -1.38 10.15
N LYS A 14 -12.84 -2.61 10.53
CA LYS A 14 -12.56 -3.70 9.58
C LYS A 14 -13.77 -4.05 8.72
N LEU A 15 -14.98 -3.95 9.27
CA LEU A 15 -16.21 -4.26 8.53
C LEU A 15 -16.46 -3.23 7.42
N GLU A 16 -16.15 -1.95 7.67
CA GLU A 16 -16.22 -0.91 6.64
C GLU A 16 -15.12 -1.05 5.60
N ALA A 17 -13.90 -1.43 5.99
CA ALA A 17 -12.83 -1.73 5.04
C ALA A 17 -13.17 -2.91 4.12
N LEU A 18 -13.80 -3.96 4.65
CA LEU A 18 -14.30 -5.06 3.84
C LEU A 18 -15.37 -4.60 2.84
N ARG A 19 -16.28 -3.71 3.25
CA ARG A 19 -17.27 -3.10 2.33
C ARG A 19 -16.60 -2.25 1.25
N PHE A 20 -15.55 -1.50 1.59
CA PHE A 20 -14.77 -0.73 0.62
C PHE A 20 -14.09 -1.64 -0.42
N VAL A 21 -13.45 -2.73 0.02
CA VAL A 21 -12.89 -3.75 -0.88
C VAL A 21 -13.97 -4.36 -1.77
N SER A 22 -15.16 -4.65 -1.23
CA SER A 22 -16.28 -5.18 -2.02
C SER A 22 -16.81 -4.19 -3.05
N LYS A 23 -16.81 -2.88 -2.75
CA LYS A 23 -17.16 -1.83 -3.74
C LYS A 23 -16.15 -1.79 -4.89
N LEU A 24 -14.84 -1.89 -4.58
CA LEU A 24 -13.79 -1.96 -5.60
C LEU A 24 -13.89 -3.23 -6.47
N LYS A 25 -14.45 -4.33 -5.94
CA LYS A 25 -14.76 -5.53 -6.72
C LYS A 25 -16.02 -5.38 -7.59
N GLY A 26 -16.91 -4.45 -7.26
CA GLY A 26 -18.21 -4.29 -7.91
C GLY A 26 -18.22 -3.34 -9.10
N GLU A 27 -17.38 -2.31 -9.11
CA GLU A 27 -17.50 -1.22 -10.10
C GLU A 27 -16.57 -1.31 -11.32
N ASP A 28 -15.53 -2.14 -11.34
CA ASP A 28 -14.73 -2.42 -12.55
C ASP A 28 -13.53 -3.32 -12.17
N GLU A 29 -13.74 -4.64 -11.96
CA GLU A 29 -12.60 -5.55 -11.75
C GLU A 29 -11.59 -5.51 -12.92
N SER A 30 -12.03 -5.06 -14.10
CA SER A 30 -11.22 -4.86 -15.31
C SER A 30 -10.18 -3.75 -15.21
N LYS A 31 -10.40 -2.73 -14.35
CA LYS A 31 -9.50 -1.59 -14.15
C LYS A 31 -8.50 -1.80 -12.99
N VAL A 32 -8.58 -2.94 -12.31
CA VAL A 32 -7.75 -3.25 -11.15
C VAL A 32 -6.72 -4.32 -11.51
N ILE A 33 -5.46 -3.93 -11.64
CA ILE A 33 -4.36 -4.88 -11.83
C ILE A 33 -3.92 -5.37 -10.45
N LYS A 34 -3.91 -6.68 -10.26
CA LYS A 34 -3.46 -7.33 -9.01
C LYS A 34 -2.06 -7.88 -9.21
N ARG A 35 -1.16 -7.58 -8.28
CA ARG A 35 0.20 -8.14 -8.21
C ARG A 35 0.46 -8.65 -6.80
N GLU A 36 1.18 -9.75 -6.69
CA GLU A 36 1.67 -10.23 -5.40
C GLU A 36 3.11 -9.76 -5.16
N TYR A 37 3.38 -9.26 -3.96
CA TYR A 37 4.72 -8.89 -3.51
C TYR A 37 4.91 -9.40 -2.07
N GLN A 38 5.85 -10.33 -1.88
CA GLN A 38 6.14 -10.94 -0.58
C GLN A 38 4.89 -11.48 0.17
N GLY A 39 3.96 -12.07 -0.57
CA GLY A 39 2.71 -12.61 -0.02
C GLY A 39 1.65 -11.55 0.33
N VAL A 40 1.87 -10.29 -0.04
CA VAL A 40 0.90 -9.19 0.06
C VAL A 40 0.40 -8.82 -1.33
N THR A 41 -0.92 -8.80 -1.51
CA THR A 41 -1.54 -8.32 -2.74
C THR A 41 -1.45 -6.79 -2.82
N ILE A 42 -0.73 -6.29 -3.83
CA ILE A 42 -0.77 -4.91 -4.29
C ILE A 42 -1.84 -4.78 -5.37
N ARG A 43 -2.70 -3.78 -5.22
CA ARG A 43 -3.73 -3.43 -6.21
C ARG A 43 -3.36 -2.12 -6.88
N GLU A 44 -3.23 -2.14 -8.19
CA GLU A 44 -3.11 -0.93 -9.00
C GLU A 44 -4.50 -0.57 -9.53
N VAL A 45 -4.92 0.65 -9.26
CA VAL A 45 -6.25 1.19 -9.62
C VAL A 45 -6.04 2.45 -10.41
N THR A 46 -6.62 2.52 -11.60
CA THR A 46 -6.69 3.75 -12.39
C THR A 46 -8.09 4.34 -12.29
N ASP A 47 -8.20 5.56 -11.79
CA ASP A 47 -9.47 6.28 -11.69
C ASP A 47 -9.94 6.82 -13.06
N ASP A 48 -11.17 7.33 -13.11
CA ASP A 48 -11.75 7.87 -14.34
C ASP A 48 -11.06 9.17 -14.82
N THR A 49 -10.17 9.76 -14.01
CA THR A 49 -9.31 10.89 -14.41
C THR A 49 -7.99 10.43 -15.04
N GLY A 50 -7.76 9.11 -15.12
CA GLY A 50 -6.53 8.52 -15.64
C GLY A 50 -5.37 8.51 -14.63
N LYS A 51 -5.64 8.78 -13.35
CA LYS A 51 -4.62 8.71 -12.30
C LYS A 51 -4.54 7.32 -11.73
N THR A 52 -3.33 6.80 -11.67
CA THR A 52 -3.04 5.46 -11.15
C THR A 52 -2.56 5.53 -9.70
N PHE A 53 -3.09 4.64 -8.87
CA PHE A 53 -2.73 4.47 -7.46
C PHE A 53 -2.47 3.00 -7.16
N ASN A 54 -1.51 2.76 -6.29
CA ASN A 54 -1.14 1.46 -5.78
C ASN A 54 -1.58 1.36 -4.32
N LEU A 55 -2.21 0.25 -3.96
CA LEU A 55 -2.78 0.02 -2.63
C LEU A 55 -2.36 -1.34 -2.06
N ALA A 56 -2.04 -1.39 -0.76
CA ALA A 56 -1.85 -2.64 -0.03
C ALA A 56 -2.45 -2.55 1.39
N ILE A 57 -3.05 -3.64 1.86
CA ILE A 57 -3.54 -3.76 3.23
C ILE A 57 -2.46 -4.46 4.06
N LEU A 58 -1.96 -3.79 5.10
CA LEU A 58 -0.89 -4.23 5.97
C LEU A 58 -1.42 -4.32 7.41
N GLY A 59 -1.97 -5.48 7.76
CA GLY A 59 -2.68 -5.65 9.04
C GLY A 59 -3.88 -4.70 9.15
N ASP A 60 -3.80 -3.76 10.08
CA ASP A 60 -4.83 -2.74 10.32
C ASP A 60 -4.53 -1.40 9.62
N TYR A 61 -3.66 -1.41 8.62
CA TYR A 61 -3.29 -0.22 7.84
C TYR A 61 -3.55 -0.40 6.35
N LEU A 62 -3.83 0.70 5.68
CA LEU A 62 -3.88 0.80 4.22
C LEU A 62 -2.74 1.71 3.75
N ALA A 63 -1.83 1.15 2.96
CA ALA A 63 -0.77 1.89 2.26
C ALA A 63 -1.27 2.29 0.86
N ILE A 64 -1.02 3.55 0.47
CA ILE A 64 -1.45 4.12 -0.81
C ILE A 64 -0.33 4.98 -1.37
N ALA A 65 0.03 4.79 -2.64
CA ALA A 65 0.98 5.67 -3.33
C ALA A 65 0.72 5.72 -4.85
N PRO A 66 1.14 6.78 -5.56
CA PRO A 66 1.08 6.83 -7.02
C PRO A 66 2.02 5.82 -7.69
N ILE A 67 3.08 5.39 -7.00
CA ILE A 67 4.09 4.45 -7.50
C ILE A 67 4.12 3.17 -6.67
N ALA A 68 4.27 2.01 -7.33
CA ALA A 68 4.28 0.72 -6.66
C ALA A 68 5.45 0.57 -5.66
N ALA A 69 6.63 1.08 -6.02
CA ALA A 69 7.83 1.00 -5.19
C ALA A 69 7.64 1.55 -3.77
N ALA A 70 6.87 2.64 -3.61
CA ALA A 70 6.59 3.20 -2.29
C ALA A 70 5.67 2.30 -1.44
N VAL A 71 4.79 1.52 -2.07
CA VAL A 71 3.97 0.52 -1.38
C VAL A 71 4.79 -0.71 -1.02
N GLU A 72 5.70 -1.13 -1.89
CA GLU A 72 6.68 -2.20 -1.63
C GLU A 72 7.56 -1.85 -0.41
N ASP A 73 8.07 -0.61 -0.33
CA ASP A 73 8.82 -0.11 0.82
C ASP A 73 8.02 -0.17 2.14
N ALA A 74 6.71 0.10 2.08
CA ALA A 74 5.82 -0.02 3.23
C ALA A 74 5.62 -1.48 3.65
N ILE A 75 5.53 -2.41 2.68
CA ILE A 75 5.46 -3.85 2.92
C ILE A 75 6.74 -4.34 3.61
N ASP A 76 7.90 -3.97 3.05
CA ASP A 76 9.21 -4.32 3.62
C ASP A 76 9.34 -3.86 5.08
N THR A 77 8.90 -2.62 5.35
CA THR A 77 8.93 -2.04 6.70
C THR A 77 7.97 -2.78 7.64
N PHE A 78 6.74 -3.06 7.19
CA PHE A 78 5.72 -3.74 7.99
C PHE A 78 6.11 -5.18 8.34
N GLN A 79 6.73 -5.90 7.41
CA GLN A 79 7.20 -7.28 7.64
C GLN A 79 8.51 -7.35 8.44
N GLY A 80 9.07 -6.21 8.84
CA GLY A 80 10.34 -6.15 9.55
C GLY A 80 11.56 -6.49 8.68
N GLN A 81 11.40 -6.50 7.35
CA GLN A 81 12.53 -6.66 6.43
C GLN A 81 13.35 -5.37 6.32
N ARG A 82 12.75 -4.22 6.67
CA ARG A 82 13.44 -2.95 6.95
C ARG A 82 13.34 -2.55 8.41
N VAL A 83 13.86 -3.37 9.31
CA VAL A 83 14.40 -2.88 10.60
C VAL A 83 15.93 -2.96 10.57
N SER A 84 16.56 -2.05 9.82
CA SER A 84 17.97 -1.70 10.07
C SER A 84 18.33 -0.36 9.40
N MET A 85 18.21 0.73 10.15
CA MET A 85 18.93 2.00 10.02
C MET A 85 18.44 2.90 11.18
N SER A 86 19.19 3.28 12.21
CA SER A 86 20.59 3.13 12.57
C SER A 86 20.61 2.90 14.08
N LYS A 87 21.31 1.87 14.57
CA LYS A 87 21.77 1.91 15.96
C LYS A 87 22.89 2.96 15.97
N ASN A 88 22.69 4.01 16.75
CA ASN A 88 23.81 4.82 17.20
C ASN A 88 24.80 3.87 17.92
N ASP A 89 25.87 3.50 17.24
CA ASP A 89 27.09 2.96 17.83
C ASP A 89 28.22 3.73 17.09
N THR A 90 29.12 4.53 17.67
CA THR A 90 29.43 4.90 19.05
C THR A 90 30.39 6.11 18.95
N GLU A 91 30.18 7.15 19.76
CA GLU A 91 31.27 8.02 20.22
C GLU A 91 32.32 7.17 20.93
N THR A 92 33.52 7.02 20.36
CA THR A 92 34.84 7.14 21.02
C THR A 92 35.96 6.94 20.00
#